data_AF-A0A147I245-F1
#
_entry.id   AF-A0A147I245-F1
#
_cell.length_a   1.000
_cell.length_b   1.000
_cell.length_c   1.000
_cell.angle_alpha   90.00
_cell.angle_beta   90.00
_cell.angle_gamma   90.00
#
_symmetry.space_group_name_H-M   'P 1'
#
loop_
_entity.id
_entity.type
_entity.pdbx_description
1 polymer ?
#
loop_
_entity_poly.entity_id
_entity_poly.type
_entity_poly.pdbx_seq_one_letter_code
_entity_poly.pdbx_strand_id
1 'polypeptide(L)'
;LEPGEYVDIRRGRQVVIGRVIWRRDRFSGIRTQDVISADVLVNEPRLEGRPAQREADGDRRDPRQRLVSEIDAARRMERSRSISSALQFGAIGLFGLAAAATIAVQVGHMLTDPTQRINQALSSAR
;
A
#
# COMPACT_ATOMS: atom_id res chain seq x y z
N LEU A 1 18.87 10.39 2.82
CA LEU A 1 18.22 9.45 1.88
C LEU A 1 16.91 10.07 1.46
N GLU A 2 16.94 10.81 0.37
CA GLU A 2 15.72 11.42 -0.15
C GLU A 2 14.98 10.43 -1.07
N PRO A 3 13.64 10.48 -1.14
CA PRO A 3 12.89 9.69 -2.10
C PRO A 3 13.39 9.94 -3.54
N GLY A 4 13.66 8.86 -4.26
CA GLY A 4 14.18 8.88 -5.62
C GLY A 4 15.69 8.71 -5.73
N GLU A 5 16.43 8.88 -4.64
CA GLU A 5 17.87 8.67 -4.56
C GLU A 5 18.24 7.20 -4.76
N TYR A 6 19.35 6.93 -5.45
CA TYR A 6 19.92 5.59 -5.55
C TYR A 6 20.92 5.39 -4.43
N VAL A 7 20.75 4.29 -3.69
CA VAL A 7 21.59 3.94 -2.55
C VAL A 7 22.26 2.60 -2.79
N ASP A 8 23.52 2.55 -2.38
CA ASP A 8 24.31 1.34 -2.32
C ASP A 8 24.40 0.88 -0.86
N ILE A 9 23.76 -0.24 -0.54
CA ILE A 9 23.80 -0.86 0.77
C ILE A 9 24.82 -1.99 0.74
N ARG A 10 25.90 -1.81 1.49
CA ARG A 10 26.97 -2.79 1.61
C ARG A 10 26.90 -3.51 2.95
N ARG A 11 26.76 -4.82 2.93
CA ARG A 11 26.80 -5.68 4.11
C ARG A 11 27.64 -6.91 3.79
N GLY A 12 28.76 -7.10 4.50
CA GLY A 12 29.66 -8.21 4.23
C GLY A 12 30.16 -8.19 2.78
N ARG A 13 29.89 -9.27 2.04
CA ARG A 13 30.21 -9.38 0.61
C ARG A 13 29.03 -8.97 -0.29
N GLN A 14 27.85 -8.74 0.29
CA GLN A 14 26.66 -8.35 -0.43
C GLN A 14 26.62 -6.84 -0.67
N VAL A 15 26.38 -6.48 -1.93
CA VAL A 15 26.17 -5.11 -2.40
C VAL A 15 24.76 -5.08 -2.97
N VAL A 16 23.90 -4.28 -2.35
CA VAL A 16 22.51 -4.11 -2.76
C VAL A 16 22.32 -2.69 -3.28
N ILE A 17 22.06 -2.57 -4.57
CA ILE A 17 21.74 -1.29 -5.20
C ILE A 17 20.22 -1.17 -5.29
N GLY A 18 19.68 -0.08 -4.76
CA GLY A 18 18.24 0.16 -4.79
C GLY A 18 17.88 1.63 -4.82
N ARG A 19 16.63 1.91 -5.18
CA ARG A 19 16.08 3.27 -5.20
C ARG A 19 15.23 3.50 -3.95
N VAL A 20 15.44 4.62 -3.27
CA VAL A 20 14.62 5.02 -2.13
C VAL A 20 13.21 5.34 -2.64
N ILE A 21 12.21 4.60 -2.20
CA ILE A 21 10.81 4.79 -2.59
C ILE A 21 10.04 5.65 -1.58
N TRP A 22 10.49 5.67 -0.32
CA TRP A 22 9.96 6.53 0.72
C TRP A 22 10.97 6.65 1.86
N ARG A 23 10.90 7.76 2.59
CA ARG A 23 11.68 8.02 3.80
C ARG A 23 10.72 8.44 4.91
N ARG A 24 10.90 7.90 6.11
CA ARG A 24 10.23 8.38 7.32
C ARG A 24 11.17 8.24 8.51
N ASP A 25 11.54 9.37 9.10
CA ASP A 25 12.49 9.45 10.22
C ASP A 25 13.81 8.72 9.90
N ARG A 26 14.09 7.66 10.67
CA ARG A 26 15.26 6.77 10.54
C ARG A 26 15.03 5.57 9.60
N PHE A 27 13.82 5.42 9.07
CA PHE A 27 13.44 4.32 8.19
C PHE A 27 13.35 4.80 6.74
N SER A 28 13.72 3.91 5.82
CA SER A 28 13.62 4.16 4.39
C SER A 28 13.22 2.88 3.69
N GLY A 29 12.21 2.96 2.84
CA GLY A 29 11.86 1.87 1.93
C GLY A 29 12.73 1.95 0.69
N ILE A 30 13.32 0.83 0.31
CA ILE A 30 14.23 0.75 -0.83
C ILE A 30 13.69 -0.33 -1.78
N ARG A 31 13.55 0.03 -3.06
CA ARG A 31 13.17 -0.90 -4.12
C ARG A 31 14.42 -1.34 -4.87
N THR A 32 14.67 -2.64 -4.87
CA THR A 32 15.75 -3.29 -5.63
C THR A 32 15.22 -3.78 -6.98
N GLN A 33 16.12 -4.03 -7.92
CA GLN A 33 15.76 -4.60 -9.23
C GLN A 33 15.45 -6.11 -9.12
N ASP A 34 16.24 -6.81 -8.30
CA ASP A 34 16.08 -8.25 -8.05
C ASP A 34 15.43 -8.55 -6.71
N VAL A 35 14.82 -9.73 -6.61
CA VAL A 35 14.29 -10.26 -5.35
C VAL A 35 15.47 -10.69 -4.48
N ILE A 36 15.64 -10.01 -3.34
CA ILE A 36 16.71 -10.33 -2.40
C ILE A 36 16.10 -11.08 -1.22
N SER A 37 16.65 -12.27 -0.94
CA SER A 37 16.23 -13.03 0.24
C SER A 37 16.67 -12.31 1.52
N ALA A 38 15.69 -11.92 2.33
CA ALA A 38 15.94 -11.28 3.62
C ALA A 38 16.75 -12.19 4.56
N ASP A 39 16.55 -13.50 4.49
CA ASP A 39 17.28 -14.48 5.31
C ASP A 39 18.76 -14.50 4.97
N VAL A 40 19.12 -14.31 3.70
CA VAL A 40 20.51 -14.25 3.24
C VAL A 40 21.19 -12.95 3.67
N LEU A 41 20.45 -11.83 3.72
CA LEU A 41 20.97 -10.56 4.25
C LEU A 41 21.15 -10.61 5.77
N VAL A 42 20.21 -11.20 6.50
CA VAL A 42 20.21 -11.20 7.98
C VAL A 42 21.23 -12.18 8.53
N ASN A 43 21.33 -13.37 7.95
CA ASN A 43 22.16 -14.48 8.44
C ASN A 43 23.54 -14.57 7.78
N GLU A 44 23.94 -13.59 6.96
CA GLU A 44 25.29 -13.58 6.38
C GLU A 44 26.35 -13.62 7.49
N PRO A 45 27.33 -14.55 7.43
CA PRO A 45 28.43 -14.59 8.37
C PRO A 45 29.15 -13.23 8.37
N ARG A 46 29.11 -12.53 9.51
CA ARG A 46 29.87 -11.29 9.67
C ARG A 46 31.35 -11.64 9.54
N LEU A 47 31.98 -11.26 8.45
CA LEU A 47 33.43 -11.31 8.34
C LEU A 47 34.01 -10.49 9.51
N GLU A 48 34.81 -11.13 10.35
CA GLU A 48 35.35 -10.66 11.64
C GLU A 48 36.29 -9.43 11.54
N GLY A 49 36.31 -8.73 10.42
CA GLY A 49 37.27 -7.67 10.10
C GLY A 49 36.70 -6.26 10.07
N ARG A 50 35.73 -5.90 10.93
CA ARG A 50 35.29 -4.50 11.03
C ARG A 50 36.04 -3.79 12.18
N PRO A 51 36.71 -2.64 11.94
CA PRO A 51 37.24 -1.85 13.05
C PRO A 51 36.08 -1.41 13.94
N ALA A 52 36.20 -1.68 15.23
CA ALA A 52 35.23 -1.31 16.24
C ALA A 52 34.99 0.20 16.17
N GLN A 53 33.80 0.60 15.71
CA GLN A 53 33.35 1.98 15.80
C GLN A 53 33.17 2.26 17.29
N ARG A 54 34.03 3.13 17.84
CA ARG A 54 34.00 3.57 19.25
C ARG A 54 32.56 3.81 19.69
N GLU A 55 32.08 2.99 20.60
CA GLU A 55 30.86 3.22 21.34
C GLU A 55 31.04 4.52 22.12
N ALA A 56 30.29 5.55 21.71
CA ALA A 56 30.06 6.71 22.55
C ALA A 56 29.24 6.22 23.76
N ASP A 57 29.87 6.35 24.92
CA ASP A 57 29.35 6.09 26.25
C ASP A 57 28.00 6.77 26.48
N GLY A 58 27.01 6.03 27.00
CA GLY A 58 25.74 6.60 27.48
C GLY A 58 24.47 5.80 27.19
N ASP A 59 23.86 5.29 28.27
CA ASP A 59 22.47 4.85 28.43
C ASP A 59 22.10 3.43 27.93
N ARG A 60 22.27 2.46 28.85
CA ARG A 60 21.72 1.08 28.78
C ARG A 60 20.19 1.08 28.97
N ARG A 61 19.44 1.74 28.10
CA ARG A 61 18.00 1.48 27.93
C ARG A 61 17.82 0.64 26.68
N ASP A 62 17.49 -0.63 26.91
CA ASP A 62 17.41 -1.73 25.94
C ASP A 62 16.98 -1.30 24.51
N PRO A 63 17.94 -1.01 23.61
CA PRO A 63 17.64 -0.50 22.27
C PRO A 63 16.97 -1.55 21.38
N ARG A 64 17.02 -2.84 21.77
CA ARG A 64 16.38 -3.93 21.03
C ARG A 64 14.85 -3.85 21.11
N GLN A 65 14.30 -3.48 22.25
CA GLN A 65 12.84 -3.49 22.45
C GLN A 65 12.15 -2.37 21.67
N ARG A 66 12.79 -1.20 21.54
CA ARG A 66 12.33 -0.10 20.68
C ARG A 66 12.48 -0.42 19.18
N LEU A 67 13.55 -1.11 18.81
CA LEU A 67 13.75 -1.51 17.41
C LEU A 67 12.64 -2.47 16.95
N VAL A 68 12.23 -3.42 17.80
CA VAL A 68 11.17 -4.39 17.48
C VAL A 68 9.81 -3.70 17.30
N SER A 69 9.44 -2.79 18.21
CA SER A 69 8.17 -2.07 18.09
C SER A 69 8.13 -1.13 16.88
N GLU A 70 9.27 -0.52 16.52
CA GLU A 70 9.40 0.31 15.32
C GLU A 70 9.39 -0.50 14.02
N ILE A 71 9.98 -1.71 14.01
CA ILE A 71 9.88 -2.66 12.88
C ILE A 71 8.42 -3.09 12.66
N ASP A 72 7.68 -3.35 13.73
CA ASP A 72 6.27 -3.69 13.64
C ASP A 72 5.42 -2.52 13.12
N ALA A 73 5.75 -1.28 13.50
CA ALA A 73 5.11 -0.09 12.97
C ALA A 73 5.37 0.10 11.47
N ALA A 74 6.61 -0.13 11.02
CA ALA A 74 6.97 -0.08 9.60
C ALA A 74 6.22 -1.16 8.78
N ARG A 75 6.10 -2.38 9.31
CA ARG A 75 5.33 -3.46 8.67
C ARG A 75 3.83 -3.14 8.59
N ARG A 76 3.26 -2.49 9.61
CA ARG A 76 1.85 -2.03 9.58
C ARG A 76 1.61 -0.99 8.49
N MET A 77 2.59 -0.13 8.21
CA MET A 77 2.51 0.88 7.15
C MET A 77 2.58 0.29 5.73
N GLU A 78 3.33 -0.79 5.51
CA GLU A 78 3.26 -1.51 4.23
C GLU A 78 1.88 -2.15 4.02
N ARG A 79 1.31 -2.73 5.08
CA ARG A 79 -0.02 -3.33 5.04
C ARG A 79 -1.14 -2.31 4.80
N SER A 80 -0.97 -1.07 5.28
CA SER A 80 -1.98 -0.02 5.09
C SER A 80 -2.05 0.49 3.64
N ARG A 81 -0.94 0.46 2.88
CA ARG A 81 -0.95 0.84 1.45
C ARG A 81 -1.78 -0.11 0.59
N SER A 82 -1.66 -1.42 0.80
CA SER A 82 -2.47 -2.41 0.07
C SER A 82 -3.96 -2.36 0.46
N ILE A 83 -4.27 -2.02 1.71
CA ILE A 83 -5.65 -1.82 2.19
C ILE A 83 -6.24 -0.54 1.59
N SER A 84 -5.46 0.54 1.50
CA SER A 84 -5.91 1.80 0.92
C SER A 84 -6.32 1.66 -0.54
N SER A 85 -5.54 0.93 -1.36
CA SER A 85 -5.93 0.67 -2.75
C SER A 85 -7.19 -0.18 -2.86
N ALA A 86 -7.36 -1.20 -2.01
CA ALA A 86 -8.55 -2.03 -2.02
C ALA A 86 -9.83 -1.24 -1.66
N LEU A 87 -9.73 -0.31 -0.70
CA LEU A 87 -10.83 0.59 -0.33
C LEU A 87 -11.21 1.55 -1.47
N GLN A 88 -10.24 2.05 -2.24
CA GLN A 88 -10.51 2.90 -3.40
C GLN A 88 -11.31 2.16 -4.47
N PHE A 89 -10.88 0.94 -4.82
CA PHE A 89 -11.63 0.11 -5.79
C PHE A 89 -13.01 -0.29 -5.26
N GLY A 90 -13.11 -0.61 -3.97
CA GLY A 90 -14.40 -0.87 -3.32
C GLY A 90 -15.35 0.33 -3.39
N ALA A 91 -14.86 1.53 -3.10
CA ALA A 91 -15.66 2.75 -3.16
C ALA A 91 -16.15 3.06 -4.59
N ILE A 92 -15.27 2.96 -5.60
CA ILE A 92 -15.64 3.16 -7.01
C ILE A 92 -16.69 2.13 -7.44
N GLY A 93 -16.50 0.86 -7.09
CA GLY A 93 -17.46 -0.20 -7.39
C GLY A 93 -18.83 0.06 -6.75
N LEU A 94 -18.84 0.46 -5.47
CA LEU A 94 -20.08 0.76 -4.75
C LEU A 94 -20.81 1.97 -5.33
N PHE A 95 -20.09 3.04 -5.67
CA PHE A 95 -20.66 4.21 -6.34
C PHE A 95 -21.20 3.87 -7.73
N GLY A 96 -20.47 3.07 -8.51
CA GLY A 96 -20.91 2.62 -9.83
C GLY A 96 -22.18 1.77 -9.75
N LEU A 97 -22.27 0.87 -8.77
CA LEU A 97 -23.46 0.05 -8.53
C LEU A 97 -24.66 0.92 -8.15
N ALA A 98 -24.47 1.88 -7.24
CA ALA A 98 -25.53 2.80 -6.82
C ALA A 98 -26.02 3.67 -7.98
N ALA A 99 -25.11 4.19 -8.80
CA ALA A 99 -25.45 4.96 -10.00
C ALA A 99 -26.20 4.12 -11.04
N ALA A 100 -25.78 2.88 -11.27
CA ALA A 100 -26.46 1.98 -12.19
C ALA A 100 -27.90 1.67 -11.71
N ALA A 101 -28.08 1.43 -10.41
CA ALA A 101 -29.39 1.17 -9.83
C ALA A 101 -30.34 2.37 -9.97
N THR A 102 -29.86 3.60 -9.72
CA THR A 102 -30.69 4.80 -9.87
C THR A 102 -31.08 5.06 -11.33
N ILE A 103 -30.15 4.88 -12.26
CA ILE A 103 -30.42 4.98 -13.70
C ILE A 103 -31.47 3.96 -14.12
N ALA A 104 -31.34 2.70 -13.70
CA ALA A 104 -32.29 1.63 -14.05
C ALA A 104 -33.71 1.96 -13.58
N VAL A 105 -33.87 2.48 -12.36
CA VAL A 105 -35.17 2.91 -11.83
C VAL A 105 -35.74 4.07 -12.64
N GLN A 106 -34.94 5.08 -12.96
CA GLN A 106 -35.39 6.23 -13.77
C GLN A 106 -35.83 5.82 -15.17
N VAL A 107 -35.07 4.95 -15.84
CA VAL A 107 -35.43 4.41 -17.15
C VAL A 107 -36.74 3.62 -17.07
N GLY A 108 -36.91 2.81 -16.02
CA GLY A 108 -38.17 2.12 -15.76
C GLY A 108 -39.36 3.08 -15.70
N HIS A 109 -39.27 4.15 -14.91
CA HIS A 109 -40.33 5.16 -14.84
C HIS A 109 -40.58 5.85 -16.18
N MET A 110 -39.52 6.25 -16.90
CA MET A 110 -39.64 6.89 -18.22
C MET A 110 -40.35 6.01 -19.26
N LEU A 111 -40.20 4.69 -19.17
CA LEU A 111 -40.86 3.75 -20.08
C LEU A 111 -42.29 3.43 -19.65
N THR A 112 -42.59 3.46 -18.35
CA THR A 112 -43.90 3.06 -17.83
C THR A 112 -44.97 4.13 -18.12
N ASP A 113 -44.63 5.41 -17.95
CA ASP A 113 -45.55 6.54 -18.20
C ASP A 113 -46.18 6.57 -19.61
N PRO A 114 -45.41 6.48 -20.71
CA PRO A 114 -45.99 6.48 -22.06
C PRO A 114 -46.83 5.22 -22.32
N THR A 115 -46.41 4.05 -21.83
CA THR A 115 -47.18 2.81 -22.00
C THR A 115 -48.53 2.85 -21.30
N GLN A 116 -48.61 3.49 -20.13
CA GLN A 116 -49.87 3.69 -19.42
C GLN A 116 -50.80 4.62 -20.19
N ARG A 117 -50.29 5.72 -20.75
CA ARG A 117 -51.09 6.63 -21.58
C ARG A 117 -51.62 5.95 -22.85
N ILE A 118 -50.81 5.13 -23.50
CA ILE A 118 -51.22 4.36 -24.68
C ILE A 118 -52.33 3.36 -24.30
N ASN A 119 -52.16 2.61 -23.22
CA ASN A 119 -53.17 1.66 -22.74
C ASN A 119 -54.48 2.35 -22.37
N GLN A 120 -54.43 3.52 -21.71
CA GLN A 120 -55.62 4.30 -21.38
C GLN A 120 -56.35 4.75 -22.64
N ALA A 121 -55.64 5.32 -23.63
CA ALA A 121 -56.23 5.75 -24.89
C ALA A 121 -56.89 4.60 -25.68
N LEU A 122 -56.24 3.43 -25.70
CA LEU A 122 -56.79 2.22 -26.33
C LEU A 122 -58.03 1.69 -25.59
N SER A 123 -58.05 1.77 -24.27
CA SER A 123 -59.18 1.31 -23.46
C SER A 123 -60.41 2.23 -23.57
N SER A 124 -60.21 3.55 -23.74
CA SER A 124 -61.30 4.52 -23.92
C SER A 124 -61.86 4.58 -25.33
N ALA A 125 -61.16 4.00 -26.31
CA ALA A 125 -61.57 3.96 -27.71
C ALA A 125 -62.42 2.71 -28.08
N ARG A 126 -62.61 1.79 -27.12
CA ARG A 126 -63.42 0.58 -27.26
C ARG A 126 -64.73 0.74 -26.48
#